data_AF-A0A936EHS6-F1
#
_entry.id   AF-A0A936EHS6-F1
#
_cell.length_a   1.000
_cell.length_b   1.000
_cell.length_c   1.000
_cell.angle_alpha   90.00
_cell.angle_beta   90.00
_cell.angle_gamma   90.00
#
_symmetry.space_group_name_H-M   'P 1'
#
loop_
_entity.id
_entity.type
_entity.pdbx_description
1 polymer ?
#
loop_
_entity_poly.entity_id
_entity_poly.type
_entity_poly.pdbx_seq_one_letter_code
_entity_poly.pdbx_strand_id
1 'polypeptide(L)'
;MVAKFRTARRLQQEIGGEIVFFFHDSDHDPRETRTTLRDASTGHPVALNFAFENKLQRKFSPLHLKRVPAGWRESTARQLPAYVPARWVEAFRDNPAPTVAEFCLEMYRRMGLLEGIRVVRSSDSALRSAACEVADYFVDVPHGGEIVRARYAAGTLRLHEGGNVFIDLPPVPFGREQISPTRDTRLRWMQSVLHCTHYIAGAGEQKYLNMAETPEVTFSIRDAIDRSDEAYTDLPD
;
A
#
# COMPACT_ATOMS: atom_id res chain seq x y z
N MET A 1 8.06 -6.33 3.53
CA MET A 1 6.84 -7.07 3.16
C MET A 1 7.01 -8.59 3.25
N VAL A 2 7.99 -9.19 2.57
CA VAL A 2 8.20 -10.66 2.50
C VAL A 2 8.13 -11.39 3.85
N ALA A 3 8.73 -10.85 4.91
CA ALA A 3 8.63 -11.43 6.25
C ALA A 3 7.19 -11.61 6.74
N LYS A 4 6.27 -10.67 6.44
CA LYS A 4 4.85 -10.83 6.78
C LYS A 4 4.21 -12.00 6.05
N PHE A 5 4.51 -12.18 4.76
CA PHE A 5 3.99 -13.31 3.98
C PHE A 5 4.53 -14.64 4.49
N ARG A 6 5.82 -14.71 4.84
CA ARG A 6 6.42 -15.90 5.45
C ARG A 6 5.77 -16.25 6.79
N THR A 7 5.58 -15.27 7.66
CA THR A 7 4.88 -15.44 8.94
C THR A 7 3.44 -15.88 8.74
N ALA A 8 2.73 -15.31 7.75
CA ALA A 8 1.35 -15.68 7.45
C ALA A 8 1.24 -17.14 7.01
N ARG A 9 2.13 -17.58 6.12
CA ARG A 9 2.19 -18.97 5.66
C ARG A 9 2.53 -19.94 6.78
N ARG A 10 3.51 -19.60 7.62
CA ARG A 10 3.84 -20.39 8.81
C ARG A 10 2.64 -20.51 9.75
N LEU A 11 2.00 -19.39 10.08
CA LEU A 11 0.82 -19.39 10.94
C LEU A 11 -0.33 -20.20 10.32
N GLN A 12 -0.60 -20.05 9.02
CA GLN A 12 -1.61 -20.85 8.32
C GLN A 12 -1.31 -22.36 8.40
N GLN A 13 -0.04 -22.77 8.35
CA GLN A 13 0.32 -24.18 8.53
C GLN A 13 0.10 -24.67 9.97
N GLU A 14 0.28 -23.79 10.96
CA GLU A 14 0.10 -24.10 12.39
C GLU A 14 -1.37 -24.18 12.80
N ILE A 15 -2.23 -23.28 12.28
CA ILE A 15 -3.62 -23.12 12.76
C ILE A 15 -4.69 -23.23 11.66
N GLY A 16 -4.30 -23.40 10.40
CA GLY A 16 -5.20 -23.40 9.25
C GLY A 16 -5.71 -22.01 8.87
N GLY A 17 -6.83 -21.97 8.13
CA GLY A 17 -7.52 -20.74 7.74
C GLY A 17 -7.06 -20.11 6.41
N GLU A 18 -7.60 -18.94 6.12
CA GLU A 18 -7.30 -18.15 4.92
C GLU A 18 -6.29 -17.04 5.26
N ILE A 19 -5.29 -16.83 4.38
CA ILE A 19 -4.43 -15.64 4.46
C ILE A 19 -5.07 -14.51 3.66
N VAL A 20 -5.28 -13.38 4.33
CA VAL A 20 -5.80 -12.16 3.71
C VAL A 20 -4.70 -11.09 3.67
N PHE A 21 -4.38 -10.61 2.47
CA PHE A 21 -3.52 -9.44 2.29
C PHE A 21 -4.38 -8.20 2.07
N PHE A 22 -4.53 -7.41 3.14
CA PHE A 22 -5.16 -6.09 3.06
C PHE A 22 -4.20 -5.09 2.40
N PHE A 23 -4.43 -4.85 1.12
CA PHE A 23 -3.63 -3.97 0.27
C PHE A 23 -4.13 -2.52 0.37
N HIS A 24 -3.33 -1.66 0.99
CA HIS A 24 -3.70 -0.27 1.29
C HIS A 24 -3.47 0.71 0.13
N ASP A 25 -4.08 0.43 -1.02
CA ASP A 25 -4.00 1.23 -2.25
C ASP A 25 -4.85 2.52 -2.28
N SER A 26 -5.62 2.76 -1.21
CA SER A 26 -6.25 4.06 -0.97
C SER A 26 -5.27 5.06 -0.40
N ASP A 27 -4.10 4.67 0.11
CA ASP A 27 -3.15 5.67 0.58
C ASP A 27 -2.72 6.59 -0.57
N HIS A 28 -2.28 7.80 -0.26
CA HIS A 28 -1.80 8.75 -1.26
C HIS A 28 -0.33 9.16 -1.08
N ASP A 29 0.35 8.69 -0.03
CA ASP A 29 1.73 9.07 0.23
C ASP A 29 2.70 8.41 -0.79
N PRO A 30 3.33 9.19 -1.69
CA PRO A 30 4.27 8.64 -2.67
C PRO A 30 5.56 8.11 -2.05
N ARG A 31 5.82 8.35 -0.76
CA ARG A 31 7.01 7.85 -0.07
C ARG A 31 6.88 6.37 0.28
N GLU A 32 5.65 5.87 0.45
CA GLU A 32 5.37 4.47 0.77
C GLU A 32 5.71 3.51 -0.39
N THR A 33 5.85 4.04 -1.61
CA THR A 33 6.23 3.26 -2.80
C THR A 33 7.72 3.29 -3.08
N ARG A 34 8.50 4.01 -2.26
CA ARG A 34 9.95 4.06 -2.39
C ARG A 34 10.55 2.71 -2.00
N THR A 35 11.31 2.13 -2.92
CA THR A 35 11.95 0.82 -2.77
C THR A 35 13.45 1.01 -2.69
N THR A 36 14.08 0.54 -1.61
CA THR A 36 15.54 0.52 -1.49
C THR A 36 16.08 -0.76 -2.10
N LEU A 37 16.96 -0.66 -3.08
CA LEU A 37 17.71 -1.76 -3.68
C LEU A 37 19.17 -1.65 -3.28
N ARG A 38 19.91 -2.75 -3.37
CA ARG A 38 21.34 -2.76 -3.10
C ARG A 38 22.12 -3.07 -4.36
N ASP A 39 23.10 -2.23 -4.65
CA ASP A 39 24.01 -2.45 -5.77
C ASP A 39 24.85 -3.70 -5.50
N ALA A 40 24.84 -4.66 -6.43
CA ALA A 40 25.51 -5.94 -6.26
C ALA A 40 27.05 -5.83 -6.27
N SER A 41 27.60 -4.77 -6.89
CA SER A 41 29.03 -4.56 -7.04
C SER A 41 29.64 -3.73 -5.91
N THR A 42 28.94 -2.69 -5.46
CA THR A 42 29.43 -1.76 -4.44
C THR A 42 28.85 -2.03 -3.05
N GLY A 43 27.74 -2.76 -2.98
CA GLY A 43 27.00 -2.99 -1.75
C GLY A 43 26.25 -1.75 -1.24
N HIS A 44 26.24 -0.62 -1.95
CA HIS A 44 25.54 0.58 -1.50
C HIS A 44 24.03 0.51 -1.75
N PRO A 45 23.20 0.97 -0.80
CA PRO A 45 21.76 1.06 -1.02
C PRO A 45 21.39 2.27 -1.90
N VAL A 46 20.46 2.05 -2.83
CA VAL A 46 19.90 3.05 -3.74
C VAL A 46 18.38 3.03 -3.61
N ALA A 47 17.79 4.21 -3.43
CA ALA A 47 16.34 4.34 -3.40
C ALA A 47 15.79 4.58 -4.82
N LEU A 48 14.87 3.70 -5.25
CA LEU A 48 14.06 3.88 -6.45
C LEU A 48 12.63 4.24 -6.08
N ASN A 49 11.98 5.04 -6.91
CA ASN A 49 10.55 5.33 -6.76
C ASN A 49 9.91 5.56 -8.14
N PHE A 50 8.60 5.58 -8.16
CA PHE A 50 7.83 5.95 -9.34
C PHE A 50 8.07 7.42 -9.71
N ALA A 51 8.11 7.68 -11.01
CA ALA A 51 7.70 8.98 -11.53
C ALA A 51 6.17 9.05 -11.51
N PHE A 52 5.63 10.27 -11.57
CA PHE A 52 4.18 10.50 -11.52
C PHE A 52 3.76 11.39 -12.67
N GLU A 53 2.56 11.13 -13.20
CA GLU A 53 2.02 11.83 -14.37
C GLU A 53 1.98 13.35 -14.19
N ASN A 54 1.68 13.80 -12.98
CA ASN A 54 1.70 15.22 -12.62
C ASN A 54 1.86 15.43 -11.11
N LYS A 55 2.07 16.70 -10.71
CA LYS A 55 2.27 17.10 -9.31
C LYS A 55 1.05 16.78 -8.44
N LEU A 56 -0.16 16.90 -8.98
CA LEU A 56 -1.39 16.68 -8.25
C LEU A 56 -1.53 15.20 -7.89
N GLN A 57 -1.32 14.31 -8.86
CA GLN A 57 -1.26 12.88 -8.62
C GLN A 57 -0.20 12.50 -7.62
N ARG A 58 1.02 13.01 -7.79
CA ARG A 58 2.12 12.72 -6.86
C ARG A 58 1.72 13.03 -5.43
N LYS A 59 1.13 14.21 -5.18
CA LYS A 59 0.82 14.67 -3.83
C LYS A 59 -0.44 14.05 -3.23
N PHE A 60 -1.52 13.94 -4.00
CA PHE A 60 -2.86 13.80 -3.41
C PHE A 60 -3.70 12.66 -3.96
N SER A 61 -3.45 12.17 -5.17
CA SER A 61 -4.23 11.05 -5.70
C SER A 61 -3.91 9.75 -4.96
N PRO A 62 -4.91 8.91 -4.65
CA PRO A 62 -4.66 7.61 -4.04
C PRO A 62 -3.86 6.70 -4.99
N LEU A 63 -3.08 5.76 -4.45
CA LEU A 63 -2.14 4.91 -5.20
C LEU A 63 -2.82 4.11 -6.32
N HIS A 64 -4.07 3.68 -6.12
CA HIS A 64 -4.85 2.98 -7.16
C HIS A 64 -5.19 3.83 -8.39
N LEU A 65 -5.07 5.16 -8.29
CA LEU A 65 -5.32 6.12 -9.38
C LEU A 65 -4.05 6.85 -9.85
N LYS A 66 -2.95 6.79 -9.09
CA LYS A 66 -1.66 7.36 -9.52
C LYS A 66 -1.16 6.57 -10.73
N ARG A 67 -1.09 7.23 -11.88
CA ARG A 67 -0.67 6.64 -13.16
C ARG A 67 0.86 6.51 -13.21
N VAL A 68 1.32 5.43 -13.84
CA VAL A 68 2.73 5.23 -14.19
C VAL A 68 2.98 5.95 -15.53
N PRO A 69 3.89 6.95 -15.59
CA PRO A 69 4.14 7.68 -16.83
C PRO A 69 4.71 6.80 -17.94
N ALA A 70 4.35 7.10 -19.18
CA ALA A 70 4.94 6.44 -20.34
C ALA A 70 6.47 6.61 -20.36
N GLY A 71 7.21 5.56 -20.73
CA GLY A 71 8.68 5.58 -20.74
C GLY A 71 9.35 5.39 -19.37
N TRP A 72 8.62 5.53 -18.26
CA TRP A 72 9.19 5.32 -16.91
C TRP A 72 9.66 3.88 -16.72
N ARG A 73 8.87 2.92 -17.20
CA ARG A 73 9.17 1.49 -17.03
C ARG A 73 10.43 1.10 -17.79
N GLU A 74 10.54 1.51 -19.05
CA GLU A 74 11.68 1.23 -19.93
C GLU A 74 12.96 1.92 -19.45
N SER A 75 12.85 3.16 -18.97
CA SER A 75 14.00 3.89 -18.41
C SER A 75 14.47 3.31 -17.08
N THR A 76 13.55 2.89 -16.21
CA THR A 76 13.89 2.27 -14.92
C THR A 76 14.45 0.87 -15.11
N ALA A 77 13.85 0.05 -15.97
CA ALA A 77 14.30 -1.32 -16.25
C ALA A 77 15.76 -1.38 -16.71
N ARG A 78 16.23 -0.39 -17.49
CA ARG A 78 17.64 -0.30 -17.93
C ARG A 78 18.64 -0.15 -16.80
N GLN A 79 18.22 0.34 -15.64
CA GLN A 79 19.06 0.54 -14.46
C GLN A 79 19.06 -0.68 -13.53
N LEU A 80 18.05 -1.54 -13.64
CA LEU A 80 17.84 -2.68 -12.74
C LEU A 80 18.92 -3.79 -12.75
N PRO A 81 19.67 -4.07 -13.84
CA PRO A 81 20.66 -5.14 -13.85
C PRO A 81 21.78 -5.00 -12.81
N ALA A 82 22.04 -3.80 -12.29
CA ALA A 82 23.01 -3.57 -11.21
C ALA A 82 22.50 -4.03 -9.83
N TYR A 83 21.19 -4.26 -9.69
CA TYR A 83 20.52 -4.43 -8.41
C TYR A 83 19.77 -5.76 -8.25
N VAL A 84 19.28 -6.32 -9.37
CA VAL A 84 18.43 -7.52 -9.34
C VAL A 84 18.79 -8.49 -10.46
N PRO A 85 18.62 -9.81 -10.25
CA PRO A 85 18.71 -10.82 -11.29
C PRO A 85 17.86 -10.52 -12.54
N ALA A 86 18.31 -11.01 -13.70
CA ALA A 86 17.68 -10.78 -15.00
C ALA A 86 16.17 -11.10 -15.02
N ARG A 87 15.73 -12.18 -14.37
CA ARG A 87 14.31 -12.55 -14.26
C ARG A 87 13.44 -11.44 -13.64
N TRP A 88 13.97 -10.67 -12.69
CA TRP A 88 13.24 -9.57 -12.08
C TRP A 88 13.26 -8.32 -12.93
N VAL A 89 14.32 -8.11 -13.73
CA VAL A 89 14.35 -7.07 -14.76
C VAL A 89 13.26 -7.33 -15.81
N GLU A 90 13.13 -8.58 -16.25
CA GLU A 90 12.07 -9.03 -17.19
C GLU A 90 10.68 -8.87 -16.57
N ALA A 91 10.46 -9.42 -15.38
CA ALA A 91 9.20 -9.28 -14.67
C ALA A 91 8.76 -7.82 -14.50
N PHE A 92 9.70 -6.91 -14.20
CA PHE A 92 9.45 -5.47 -14.08
C PHE A 92 9.12 -4.82 -15.43
N ARG A 93 9.92 -5.13 -16.46
CA ARG A 93 9.76 -4.56 -17.81
C ARG A 93 8.44 -4.97 -18.45
N ASP A 94 8.02 -6.21 -18.24
CA ASP A 94 6.83 -6.79 -18.86
C ASP A 94 5.56 -6.62 -18.01
N ASN A 95 5.63 -5.89 -16.90
CA ASN A 95 4.48 -5.58 -16.06
C ASN A 95 3.60 -4.53 -16.74
N PRO A 96 2.40 -4.85 -17.24
CA PRO A 96 1.61 -3.92 -18.05
C PRO A 96 0.84 -2.89 -17.22
N ALA A 97 0.89 -2.96 -15.89
CA ALA A 97 0.05 -2.19 -15.01
C ALA A 97 0.13 -0.66 -15.26
N PRO A 98 -1.02 0.03 -15.39
CA PRO A 98 -1.06 1.46 -15.69
C PRO A 98 -0.98 2.34 -14.44
N THR A 99 -1.22 1.80 -13.25
CA THR A 99 -1.20 2.55 -11.98
C THR A 99 -0.17 1.98 -11.02
N VAL A 100 0.26 2.82 -10.08
CA VAL A 100 1.28 2.47 -9.09
C VAL A 100 0.84 1.27 -8.25
N ALA A 101 -0.40 1.26 -7.76
CA ALA A 101 -0.91 0.14 -6.97
C ALA A 101 -0.98 -1.17 -7.76
N GLU A 102 -1.50 -1.14 -9.00
CA GLU A 102 -1.51 -2.32 -9.88
C GLU A 102 -0.10 -2.81 -10.16
N PHE A 103 0.85 -1.89 -10.40
CA PHE A 103 2.23 -2.25 -10.69
C PHE A 103 2.86 -2.99 -9.52
N CYS A 104 2.72 -2.47 -8.30
CA CYS A 104 3.23 -3.13 -7.09
C CYS A 104 2.58 -4.50 -6.86
N LEU A 105 1.25 -4.59 -7.02
CA LEU A 105 0.53 -5.84 -6.82
C LEU A 105 0.93 -6.90 -7.85
N GLU A 106 1.09 -6.49 -9.11
CA GLU A 106 1.53 -7.36 -10.20
C GLU A 106 2.97 -7.84 -9.98
N MET A 107 3.87 -6.99 -9.48
CA MET A 107 5.21 -7.44 -9.08
C MET A 107 5.14 -8.52 -8.00
N TYR A 108 4.29 -8.36 -6.98
CA TYR A 108 4.13 -9.40 -5.96
C TYR A 108 3.56 -10.71 -6.52
N ARG A 109 2.66 -10.66 -7.51
CA ARG A 109 2.20 -11.86 -8.22
C ARG A 109 3.32 -12.55 -8.97
N ARG A 110 4.10 -11.80 -9.77
CA ARG A 110 5.24 -12.33 -10.53
C ARG A 110 6.35 -12.90 -9.64
N MET A 111 6.45 -12.41 -8.42
CA MET A 111 7.35 -12.90 -7.39
C MET A 111 6.81 -14.11 -6.61
N GLY A 112 5.64 -14.67 -6.95
CA GLY A 112 5.04 -15.81 -6.25
C GLY A 112 4.58 -15.51 -4.81
N LEU A 113 4.53 -14.23 -4.42
CA LEU A 113 4.25 -13.84 -3.04
C LEU A 113 2.77 -13.94 -2.67
N LEU A 114 1.87 -13.92 -3.67
CA LEU A 114 0.43 -13.88 -3.48
C LEU A 114 -0.27 -15.23 -3.72
N GLU A 115 0.47 -16.29 -3.98
CA GLU A 115 -0.10 -17.63 -4.16
C GLU A 115 -0.83 -18.08 -2.89
N GLY A 116 -2.09 -18.49 -3.05
CA GLY A 116 -2.98 -18.90 -1.96
C GLY A 116 -3.41 -17.76 -1.02
N ILE A 117 -3.15 -16.49 -1.38
CA ILE A 117 -3.48 -15.32 -0.57
C ILE A 117 -4.65 -14.56 -1.20
N ARG A 118 -5.71 -14.31 -0.43
CA ARG A 118 -6.79 -13.42 -0.84
C ARG A 118 -6.34 -11.97 -0.70
N VAL A 119 -6.29 -11.26 -1.82
CA VAL A 119 -6.00 -9.82 -1.83
C VAL A 119 -7.30 -9.05 -1.60
N VAL A 120 -7.30 -8.16 -0.62
CA VAL A 120 -8.41 -7.25 -0.35
C VAL A 120 -7.92 -5.82 -0.45
N ARG A 121 -8.60 -5.00 -1.26
CA ARG A 121 -8.17 -3.64 -1.55
C ARG A 121 -8.89 -2.65 -0.65
N SER A 122 -8.14 -1.72 -0.09
CA SER A 122 -8.75 -0.61 0.65
C SER A 122 -9.56 0.33 -0.25
N SER A 123 -9.28 0.34 -1.56
CA SER A 123 -10.02 1.14 -2.55
C SER A 123 -11.28 0.48 -3.07
N ASP A 124 -11.58 -0.76 -2.68
CA ASP A 124 -12.75 -1.49 -3.15
C ASP A 124 -14.04 -0.81 -2.65
N SER A 125 -14.92 -0.42 -3.57
CA SER A 125 -16.14 0.31 -3.25
C SER A 125 -17.12 -0.49 -2.39
N ALA A 126 -17.20 -1.81 -2.59
CA ALA A 126 -18.06 -2.69 -1.79
C ALA A 126 -17.51 -2.83 -0.37
N LEU A 127 -16.19 -2.98 -0.23
CA LEU A 127 -15.55 -2.99 1.09
C LEU A 127 -15.79 -1.68 1.83
N ARG A 128 -15.58 -0.54 1.17
CA ARG A 128 -15.77 0.78 1.78
C ARG A 128 -17.21 1.03 2.20
N SER A 129 -18.16 0.58 1.38
CA SER A 129 -19.59 0.68 1.69
C SER A 129 -19.98 -0.18 2.90
N ALA A 130 -19.43 -1.39 3.01
CA ALA A 130 -19.73 -2.33 4.10
C ALA A 130 -19.02 -2.01 5.41
N ALA A 131 -17.87 -1.34 5.37
CA ALA A 131 -17.07 -1.03 6.56
C ALA A 131 -17.79 -0.06 7.51
N CYS A 132 -17.50 -0.15 8.81
CA CYS A 132 -18.15 0.68 9.82
C CYS A 132 -17.84 2.18 9.63
N GLU A 133 -18.71 3.03 10.18
CA GLU A 133 -18.44 4.46 10.21
C GLU A 133 -17.23 4.79 11.09
N VAL A 134 -16.49 5.82 10.70
CA VAL A 134 -15.32 6.33 11.41
C VAL A 134 -15.39 7.85 11.46
N ALA A 135 -14.93 8.46 12.55
CA ALA A 135 -15.02 9.90 12.76
C ALA A 135 -13.90 10.70 12.05
N ASP A 136 -12.79 10.04 11.72
CA ASP A 136 -11.64 10.64 11.03
C ASP A 136 -11.32 9.81 9.80
N TYR A 137 -11.44 10.43 8.63
CA TYR A 137 -11.34 9.77 7.35
C TYR A 137 -10.93 10.70 6.21
N PHE A 138 -10.61 10.06 5.10
CA PHE A 138 -10.40 10.71 3.82
C PHE A 138 -11.53 10.36 2.85
N VAL A 139 -11.74 11.22 1.87
CA VAL A 139 -12.70 11.08 0.80
C VAL A 139 -11.99 11.27 -0.54
N ASP A 140 -12.21 10.35 -1.48
CA ASP A 140 -11.77 10.47 -2.85
C ASP A 140 -12.73 11.41 -3.62
N VAL A 141 -12.25 12.59 -4.03
CA VAL A 141 -13.05 13.66 -4.65
C VAL A 141 -12.38 14.23 -5.90
N PRO A 142 -13.14 14.75 -6.88
CA PRO A 142 -12.58 15.39 -8.06
C PRO A 142 -11.94 16.75 -7.72
N HIS A 143 -10.74 17.00 -8.22
CA HIS A 143 -10.06 18.28 -8.12
C HIS A 143 -9.01 18.42 -9.22
N GLY A 144 -8.97 19.56 -9.92
CA GLY A 144 -7.91 19.84 -10.90
C GLY A 144 -7.75 18.82 -12.03
N GLY A 145 -8.83 18.14 -12.43
CA GLY A 145 -8.81 17.09 -13.45
C GLY A 145 -8.38 15.70 -12.96
N GLU A 146 -8.11 15.54 -11.67
CA GLU A 146 -7.78 14.25 -11.05
C GLU A 146 -8.78 13.92 -9.93
N ILE A 147 -8.71 12.68 -9.44
CA ILE A 147 -9.27 12.32 -8.13
C ILE A 147 -8.18 12.47 -7.07
N VAL A 148 -8.50 13.18 -5.99
CA VAL A 148 -7.62 13.42 -4.84
C VAL A 148 -8.22 12.85 -3.57
N ARG A 149 -7.37 12.37 -2.67
CA ARG A 149 -7.76 11.86 -1.35
C ARG A 149 -7.69 12.98 -0.32
N ALA A 150 -8.82 13.65 -0.09
CA ALA A 150 -8.93 14.78 0.82
C ALA A 150 -9.34 14.33 2.22
N ARG A 151 -8.72 14.86 3.27
CA ARG A 151 -9.16 14.60 4.65
C ARG A 151 -10.43 15.38 4.91
N TYR A 152 -11.45 14.74 5.48
CA TYR A 152 -12.66 15.43 5.90
C TYR A 152 -12.57 15.77 7.37
N ALA A 153 -12.64 17.06 7.71
CA ALA A 153 -12.61 17.52 9.09
C ALA A 153 -13.47 18.77 9.25
N ALA A 154 -14.31 18.80 10.29
CA ALA A 154 -15.17 19.94 10.64
C ALA A 154 -16.03 20.46 9.45
N GLY A 155 -16.56 19.56 8.62
CA GLY A 155 -17.39 19.93 7.47
C GLY A 155 -16.61 20.28 6.20
N THR A 156 -15.28 20.27 6.23
CA THR A 156 -14.42 20.72 5.13
C THR A 156 -13.54 19.59 4.60
N LEU A 157 -13.42 19.50 3.27
CA LEU A 157 -12.47 18.65 2.58
C LEU A 157 -11.13 19.38 2.44
N ARG A 158 -10.03 18.79 2.89
CA ARG A 158 -8.70 19.42 2.90
C ARG A 158 -7.62 18.56 2.29
N LEU A 159 -6.76 19.17 1.48
CA LEU A 159 -5.50 18.60 1.03
C LEU A 159 -4.34 19.14 1.88
N HIS A 160 -3.46 18.28 2.37
CA HIS A 160 -2.29 18.69 3.17
C HIS A 160 -1.06 18.87 2.29
N GLU A 161 -0.58 20.10 2.14
CA GLU A 161 0.58 20.39 1.28
C GLU A 161 1.94 20.11 1.93
N GLY A 162 1.95 19.88 3.25
CA GLY A 162 3.14 19.81 4.10
C GLY A 162 3.16 20.92 5.15
N GLY A 163 3.77 20.65 6.30
CA GLY A 163 3.79 21.59 7.43
C GLY A 163 2.37 21.92 7.91
N ASN A 164 2.07 23.20 8.12
CA ASN A 164 0.73 23.69 8.49
C ASN A 164 -0.03 24.28 7.29
N VAL A 165 0.28 23.85 6.07
CA VAL A 165 -0.33 24.38 4.83
C VAL A 165 -1.40 23.41 4.33
N PHE A 166 -2.61 23.93 4.14
CA PHE A 166 -3.77 23.18 3.68
C PHE A 166 -4.46 23.91 2.53
N ILE A 167 -5.05 23.13 1.62
CA ILE A 167 -5.94 23.62 0.58
C ILE A 167 -7.34 23.12 0.91
N ASP A 168 -8.26 24.05 1.16
CA ASP A 168 -9.68 23.74 1.32
C ASP A 168 -10.30 23.52 -0.07
N LEU A 169 -11.00 22.40 -0.21
CA LEU A 169 -11.71 22.07 -1.44
C LEU A 169 -13.18 22.51 -1.34
N PRO A 170 -13.81 22.87 -2.47
CA PRO A 170 -15.24 23.10 -2.51
C PRO A 170 -16.02 21.89 -1.97
N PRO A 171 -17.16 22.11 -1.29
CA PRO A 171 -18.00 21.01 -0.87
C PRO A 171 -18.51 20.26 -2.09
N VAL A 172 -18.38 18.95 -2.06
CA VAL A 172 -18.96 18.03 -3.05
C VAL A 172 -19.72 16.93 -2.29
N PRO A 173 -20.89 16.50 -2.78
CA PRO A 173 -21.53 15.31 -2.24
C PRO A 173 -20.61 14.09 -2.40
N PHE A 174 -20.59 13.21 -1.41
CA PHE A 174 -19.87 11.95 -1.47
C PHE A 174 -20.61 10.85 -0.70
N GLY A 175 -20.40 9.60 -1.14
CA GLY A 175 -20.91 8.40 -0.50
C GLY A 175 -19.84 7.61 0.26
N ARG A 176 -20.26 6.52 0.91
CA ARG A 176 -19.37 5.65 1.71
C ARG A 176 -18.31 4.96 0.84
N GLU A 177 -18.62 4.69 -0.41
CA GLU A 177 -17.73 4.11 -1.42
C GLU A 177 -16.50 4.97 -1.74
N GLN A 178 -16.52 6.26 -1.37
CA GLN A 178 -15.39 7.18 -1.53
C GLN A 178 -14.55 7.33 -0.25
N ILE A 179 -15.00 6.75 0.87
CA ILE A 179 -14.39 6.94 2.18
C ILE A 179 -13.25 5.93 2.38
N SER A 180 -12.12 6.40 2.90
CA SER A 180 -11.05 5.55 3.41
C SER A 180 -10.55 6.04 4.78
N PRO A 181 -10.15 5.16 5.69
CA PRO A 181 -9.83 5.54 7.06
C PRO A 181 -8.49 6.28 7.15
N THR A 182 -8.29 7.03 8.23
CA THR A 182 -6.95 7.47 8.62
C THR A 182 -6.18 6.32 9.25
N ARG A 183 -4.86 6.50 9.49
CA ARG A 183 -4.02 5.45 10.08
C ARG A 183 -4.61 4.92 11.38
N ASP A 184 -5.14 5.80 12.22
CA ASP A 184 -5.55 5.49 13.59
C ASP A 184 -6.91 4.78 13.62
N THR A 185 -7.78 5.00 12.62
CA THR A 185 -9.10 4.34 12.49
C THR A 185 -9.10 3.13 11.55
N ARG A 186 -7.99 2.87 10.86
CA ARG A 186 -7.88 1.84 9.81
C ARG A 186 -8.10 0.42 10.32
N LEU A 187 -7.60 0.09 11.51
CA LEU A 187 -7.68 -1.28 12.03
C LEU A 187 -9.14 -1.70 12.27
N ARG A 188 -9.89 -0.90 13.03
CA ARG A 188 -11.32 -1.13 13.28
C ARG A 188 -12.14 -1.13 12.00
N TRP A 189 -11.90 -0.17 11.11
CA TRP A 189 -12.59 -0.06 9.82
C TRP A 189 -12.37 -1.30 8.93
N MET A 190 -11.13 -1.80 8.89
CA MET A 190 -10.80 -3.02 8.16
C MET A 190 -11.46 -4.24 8.82
N GLN A 191 -11.37 -4.37 10.14
CA GLN A 191 -11.86 -5.55 10.86
C GLN A 191 -13.38 -5.66 10.89
N SER A 192 -14.11 -4.55 10.77
CA SER A 192 -15.58 -4.60 10.66
C SER A 192 -16.08 -5.33 9.40
N VAL A 193 -15.20 -5.58 8.43
CA VAL A 193 -15.51 -6.32 7.20
C VAL A 193 -14.74 -7.63 7.12
N LEU A 194 -13.46 -7.63 7.47
CA LEU A 194 -12.60 -8.79 7.28
C LEU A 194 -12.75 -9.88 8.34
N HIS A 195 -13.06 -9.49 9.58
CA HIS A 195 -13.20 -10.39 10.72
C HIS A 195 -12.01 -11.37 10.87
N CYS A 196 -10.78 -10.90 10.62
CA CYS A 196 -9.58 -11.72 10.74
C CYS A 196 -9.31 -12.01 12.22
N THR A 197 -9.10 -13.29 12.56
CA THR A 197 -8.78 -13.72 13.93
C THR A 197 -7.33 -13.42 14.34
N HIS A 198 -6.44 -13.27 13.36
CA HIS A 198 -5.03 -13.00 13.56
C HIS A 198 -4.56 -11.81 12.71
N TYR A 199 -3.72 -10.96 13.29
CA TYR A 199 -3.12 -9.81 12.61
C TYR A 199 -1.60 -9.86 12.69
N ILE A 200 -0.93 -9.80 11.53
CA ILE A 200 0.54 -9.82 11.45
C ILE A 200 1.07 -8.39 11.37
N ALA A 201 1.55 -7.91 12.51
CA ALA A 201 2.12 -6.59 12.64
C ALA A 201 3.59 -6.57 12.19
N GLY A 202 3.95 -5.52 11.44
CA GLY A 202 5.33 -5.14 11.19
C GLY A 202 6.00 -4.56 12.43
N ALA A 203 7.33 -4.57 12.46
CA ALA A 203 8.13 -4.12 13.60
C ALA A 203 7.79 -2.69 14.09
N GLY A 204 7.39 -1.79 13.19
CA GLY A 204 6.98 -0.42 13.56
C GLY A 204 5.50 -0.24 13.83
N GLU A 205 4.64 -1.16 13.35
CA GLU A 205 3.18 -0.98 13.38
C GLU A 205 2.62 -1.13 14.79
N GLN A 206 3.20 -2.01 15.61
CA GLN A 206 2.76 -2.24 16.98
C GLN A 206 2.78 -0.99 17.85
N LYS A 207 3.62 -0.01 17.52
CA LYS A 207 3.76 1.23 18.31
C LYS A 207 2.54 2.14 18.21
N TYR A 208 1.69 1.96 17.19
CA TYR A 208 0.57 2.85 16.93
C TYR A 208 -0.76 2.13 16.70
N LEU A 209 -0.79 0.79 16.62
CA LEU A 209 -2.03 0.05 16.52
C LEU A 209 -2.81 0.15 17.83
N ASN A 210 -4.06 0.63 17.75
CA ASN A 210 -4.97 0.64 18.89
C ASN A 210 -5.61 -0.76 19.04
N MET A 211 -4.89 -1.68 19.69
CA MET A 211 -5.32 -3.07 19.88
C MET A 211 -6.62 -3.18 20.70
N ALA A 212 -6.95 -2.17 21.51
CA ALA A 212 -8.16 -2.15 22.32
C ALA A 212 -9.44 -2.05 21.48
N GLU A 213 -9.36 -1.62 20.22
CA GLU A 213 -10.53 -1.56 19.32
C GLU A 213 -10.91 -2.91 18.71
N THR A 214 -10.01 -3.90 18.79
CA THR A 214 -10.22 -5.24 18.22
C THR A 214 -9.70 -6.31 19.20
N PRO A 215 -10.29 -6.41 20.41
CA PRO A 215 -9.82 -7.33 21.46
C PRO A 215 -9.93 -8.81 21.07
N GLU A 216 -10.75 -9.14 20.07
CA GLU A 216 -10.91 -10.47 19.50
C GLU A 216 -9.74 -10.91 18.59
N VAL A 217 -8.85 -9.98 18.21
CA VAL A 217 -7.76 -10.24 17.27
C VAL A 217 -6.48 -10.61 18.01
N THR A 218 -5.89 -11.74 17.64
CA THR A 218 -4.56 -12.13 18.12
C THR A 218 -3.47 -11.46 17.28
N PHE A 219 -2.62 -10.65 17.91
CA PHE A 219 -1.53 -9.95 17.22
C PHE A 219 -0.25 -10.77 17.23
N SER A 220 0.25 -11.08 16.02
CA SER A 220 1.52 -11.77 15.82
C SER A 220 2.55 -10.82 15.22
N ILE A 221 3.77 -10.86 15.73
CA ILE A 221 4.87 -10.10 15.13
C ILE A 221 5.34 -10.85 13.88
N ARG A 222 5.58 -10.14 12.77
CA ARG A 222 6.30 -10.74 11.65
C ARG A 222 7.65 -11.27 12.11
N ASP A 223 8.10 -12.34 11.47
CA ASP A 223 9.40 -12.92 11.73
C ASP A 223 10.52 -11.88 11.45
N ALA A 224 11.64 -12.03 12.15
CA ALA A 224 12.81 -11.22 11.92
C ALA A 224 13.36 -11.48 10.50
N ILE A 225 13.85 -10.43 9.87
CA ILE A 225 14.52 -10.52 8.58
C ILE A 225 15.64 -9.48 8.56
N ASP A 226 16.78 -9.87 8.01
CA ASP A 226 17.87 -8.95 7.76
C ASP A 226 17.46 -7.86 6.76
N ARG A 227 18.07 -6.67 6.86
CA ARG A 227 17.85 -5.51 5.96
C ARG A 227 16.37 -5.27 5.65
N SER A 228 15.56 -5.18 6.70
CA SER A 228 14.10 -5.18 6.56
C SER A 228 13.50 -3.93 5.89
N ASP A 229 14.33 -2.91 5.66
CA ASP A 229 14.08 -1.67 4.93
C ASP A 229 14.47 -1.74 3.43
N GLU A 230 15.03 -2.86 2.97
CA GLU A 230 15.39 -3.13 1.57
C GLU A 230 14.42 -4.08 0.88
N ALA A 231 14.39 -4.01 -0.45
CA ALA A 231 13.66 -4.97 -1.27
C ALA A 231 14.30 -6.35 -1.13
N TYR A 232 13.45 -7.37 -1.01
CA TYR A 232 13.91 -8.74 -0.96
C TYR A 232 14.03 -9.29 -2.38
N THR A 233 15.26 -9.46 -2.86
CA THR A 233 15.58 -9.86 -4.25
C THR A 233 15.85 -11.35 -4.41
N ASP A 234 16.10 -12.03 -3.29
CA ASP A 234 16.60 -13.42 -3.22
C ASP A 234 15.47 -14.43 -3.02
N LEU A 235 14.39 -14.33 -3.81
CA LEU A 235 13.33 -15.33 -3.77
C LEU A 235 13.78 -16.61 -4.50
N PRO A 236 13.55 -17.80 -3.92
CA PRO A 236 13.80 -19.07 -4.61
C PRO A 236 12.87 -19.23 -5.82
N ASP A 237 13.30 -20.06 -6.78
CA ASP A 237 12.51 -20.45 -7.95
C ASP A 237 11.30 -21.32 -7.58
#